data_AF-A0A345F7H7-F1
#
_entry.id   AF-A0A345F7H7-F1
#
_cell.length_a   1.000
_cell.length_b   1.000
_cell.length_c   1.000
_cell.angle_alpha   90.00
_cell.angle_beta   90.00
_cell.angle_gamma   90.00
#
_symmetry.space_group_name_H-M   'P 1'
#
loop_
_entity.id
_entity.type
_entity.pdbx_description
1 polymer ?
#
loop_
_entity_poly.entity_id
_entity_poly.type
_entity_poly.pdbx_seq_one_letter_code
_entity_poly.pdbx_strand_id
1 'polypeptide(L)'
;MRALHSITALALTGLAAAQSGKTWYQAEDAQLKGVSTGNSVQGYTGRGYVQGFDDASKSITFTVNSSSSALYDLQIVYSAPSGEKYTTVVLNGGGGSQIHLPETSGWNTVPAGQVLLNSGSNKLEIQSNWGWYLIDAITLAPSNGTGPHQVTTTPVNKNANSDAKALLKYLGSIYGKNILSGQQTQESVDWITKNIGKTPALLGLDFMDYTESRTSRGASSNDVEKAIAFAAKGGIVTFCWHWGAPAGLYDTSAQPWHKGFYTEATSFDVQAALADTNSDNYKLLMKDVDTIAAQLKRLQDAGVPVIWRFLHEAEGKWFWWGAKGPEPAKKLWRIVYDRLTNMHGLNNLIWMWNSVDPSWYPGDDVVDMVSADTYSQGDHGPISATYNNLVSLTKDTKMIAAAEVGSVMDPAQLQAYRADWVYFCTWEGDFISGGQWNSVDFLKKVFNDPYVLNLDKIQGWKNANTTSPSPSPSPKGTP
;
A
#
# COMPACT_ATOMS: atom_id res chain seq x y z
N MET A 1 -66.16 35.73 -26.85
CA MET A 1 -64.76 35.90 -27.28
C MET A 1 -63.87 35.93 -26.04
N ARG A 2 -62.89 35.01 -25.98
CA ARG A 2 -61.64 34.99 -25.16
C ARG A 2 -61.79 35.25 -23.64
N ALA A 3 -61.82 34.22 -22.80
CA ALA A 3 -60.66 33.45 -22.28
C ALA A 3 -59.76 34.28 -21.36
N LEU A 4 -59.66 33.89 -20.08
CA LEU A 4 -58.40 33.73 -19.33
C LEU A 4 -58.71 32.95 -18.03
N HIS A 5 -58.44 31.65 -18.02
CA HIS A 5 -58.30 30.86 -16.80
C HIS A 5 -56.81 30.88 -16.44
N SER A 6 -56.45 31.50 -15.32
CA SER A 6 -55.10 31.38 -14.74
C SER A 6 -54.98 30.01 -14.08
N ILE A 7 -54.24 29.11 -14.72
CA ILE A 7 -53.80 27.85 -14.12
C ILE A 7 -52.48 28.13 -13.41
N THR A 8 -52.50 28.11 -12.08
CA THR A 8 -51.31 28.13 -11.24
C THR A 8 -50.58 26.80 -11.39
N ALA A 9 -49.45 26.79 -12.09
CA ALA A 9 -48.57 25.63 -12.18
C ALA A 9 -47.88 25.43 -10.82
N LEU A 10 -48.32 24.41 -10.08
CA LEU A 10 -47.61 23.91 -8.91
C LEU A 10 -46.35 23.20 -9.42
N ALA A 11 -45.18 23.84 -9.26
CA ALA A 11 -43.90 23.22 -9.53
C ALA A 11 -43.69 22.07 -8.52
N LEU A 12 -43.92 20.83 -8.95
CA LEU A 12 -43.38 19.66 -8.27
C LEU A 12 -41.86 19.72 -8.43
N THR A 13 -41.17 20.23 -7.42
CA THR A 13 -39.75 19.94 -7.19
C THR A 13 -39.65 18.46 -6.86
N GLY A 14 -39.44 17.63 -7.89
CA GLY A 14 -39.04 16.25 -7.71
C GLY A 14 -37.69 16.24 -6.99
N LEU A 15 -37.69 15.81 -5.73
CA LEU A 15 -36.48 15.36 -5.06
C LEU A 15 -35.90 14.22 -5.90
N ALA A 16 -34.78 14.48 -6.56
CA ALA A 16 -33.97 13.43 -7.16
C ALA A 16 -33.52 12.50 -6.03
N ALA A 17 -34.13 11.32 -5.94
CA ALA A 17 -33.59 10.23 -5.15
C ALA A 17 -32.18 9.94 -5.68
N ALA A 18 -31.17 10.09 -4.83
CA ALA A 18 -29.82 9.63 -5.12
C ALA A 18 -29.90 8.13 -5.43
N GLN A 19 -29.68 7.76 -6.69
CA GLN A 19 -29.80 6.39 -7.15
C GLN A 19 -28.63 5.58 -6.62
N SER A 20 -28.79 4.95 -5.45
CA SER A 20 -27.84 4.04 -4.81
C SER A 20 -27.77 2.67 -5.51
N GLY A 21 -27.97 2.64 -6.82
CA GLY A 21 -28.16 1.42 -7.61
C GLY A 21 -26.98 1.12 -8.53
N LYS A 22 -26.61 -0.16 -8.59
CA LYS A 22 -25.74 -0.72 -9.64
C LYS A 22 -26.36 -0.43 -11.02
N THR A 23 -25.63 0.30 -11.85
CA THR A 23 -26.03 0.67 -13.22
C THR A 23 -25.39 -0.29 -14.22
N TRP A 24 -26.16 -0.73 -15.21
CA TRP A 24 -25.70 -1.64 -16.26
C TRP A 24 -25.49 -0.89 -17.57
N TYR A 25 -24.42 -1.23 -18.28
CA TYR A 25 -24.13 -0.75 -19.63
C TYR A 25 -23.88 -1.96 -20.52
N GLN A 26 -24.80 -2.18 -21.46
CA GLN A 26 -24.77 -3.31 -22.38
C GLN A 26 -23.65 -3.13 -23.41
N ALA A 27 -22.87 -4.18 -23.67
CA ALA A 27 -21.71 -4.11 -24.56
C ALA A 27 -22.11 -3.84 -26.01
N GLU A 28 -23.24 -4.38 -26.46
CA GLU A 28 -23.77 -4.20 -27.81
C GLU A 28 -24.31 -2.79 -28.10
N ASP A 29 -24.51 -1.97 -27.06
CA ASP A 29 -24.90 -0.56 -27.17
C ASP A 29 -23.70 0.40 -27.13
N ALA A 30 -22.50 -0.12 -26.87
CA ALA A 30 -21.28 0.66 -26.78
C ALA A 30 -20.63 0.90 -28.17
N GLN A 31 -19.62 1.79 -28.21
CA GLN A 31 -18.86 2.02 -29.43
C GLN A 31 -17.88 0.86 -29.66
N LEU A 32 -17.99 0.18 -30.80
CA LEU A 32 -17.18 -0.99 -31.15
C LEU A 32 -16.04 -0.62 -32.09
N LYS A 33 -14.82 -1.08 -31.80
CA LYS A 33 -13.65 -0.93 -32.67
C LYS A 33 -13.08 -2.30 -33.02
N GLY A 34 -13.30 -2.75 -34.25
CA GLY A 34 -12.78 -4.04 -34.77
C GLY A 34 -13.42 -5.29 -34.17
N VAL A 35 -14.38 -5.14 -33.26
CA VAL A 35 -15.20 -6.21 -32.66
C VAL A 35 -16.63 -6.17 -33.24
N SER A 36 -17.42 -7.22 -33.00
CA SER A 36 -18.79 -7.32 -33.49
C SER A 36 -19.73 -7.87 -32.41
N THR A 37 -21.04 -7.66 -32.60
CA THR A 37 -22.07 -8.21 -31.72
C THR A 37 -22.39 -9.66 -32.07
N GLY A 38 -22.63 -10.50 -31.07
CA GLY A 38 -23.13 -11.87 -31.20
C GLY A 38 -24.33 -12.10 -30.29
N ASN A 39 -25.08 -13.18 -30.54
CA ASN A 39 -26.26 -13.56 -29.75
C ASN A 39 -26.49 -15.09 -29.70
N SER A 40 -25.47 -15.89 -30.05
CA SER A 40 -25.58 -17.34 -30.15
C SER A 40 -25.33 -18.06 -28.83
N VAL A 41 -24.49 -17.49 -27.95
CA VAL A 41 -24.28 -17.99 -26.59
C VAL A 41 -25.46 -17.57 -25.70
N GLN A 42 -26.16 -18.52 -25.08
CA GLN A 42 -27.32 -18.24 -24.22
C GLN A 42 -26.91 -17.54 -22.91
N GLY A 43 -27.81 -16.77 -22.31
CA GLY A 43 -27.67 -16.22 -20.96
C GLY A 43 -27.04 -14.82 -20.84
N TYR A 44 -26.82 -14.12 -21.95
CA TYR A 44 -26.43 -12.70 -21.95
C TYR A 44 -27.58 -11.80 -21.49
N THR A 45 -27.27 -10.57 -21.12
CA THR A 45 -28.24 -9.51 -20.84
C THR A 45 -28.47 -8.63 -22.08
N GLY A 46 -29.61 -7.94 -22.13
CA GLY A 46 -29.91 -7.08 -23.29
C GLY A 46 -30.23 -7.85 -24.57
N ARG A 47 -29.66 -7.40 -25.69
CA ARG A 47 -29.91 -7.90 -27.06
C ARG A 47 -28.81 -8.85 -27.55
N GLY A 48 -27.66 -8.88 -26.90
CA GLY A 48 -26.54 -9.72 -27.29
C GLY A 48 -25.33 -9.53 -26.39
N TYR A 49 -24.15 -9.72 -26.98
CA TYR A 49 -22.86 -9.47 -26.36
C TYR A 49 -21.87 -9.08 -27.45
N VAL A 50 -20.66 -8.67 -27.08
CA VAL A 50 -19.58 -8.36 -28.01
C VAL A 50 -18.53 -9.47 -28.03
N GLN A 51 -18.05 -9.78 -29.23
CA GLN A 51 -17.09 -10.83 -29.53
C GLN A 51 -16.06 -10.38 -30.57
N GLY A 52 -15.11 -11.27 -30.87
CA GLY A 52 -14.12 -11.03 -31.92
C GLY A 52 -12.89 -10.27 -31.45
N PHE A 53 -12.54 -10.35 -30.16
CA PHE A 53 -11.27 -9.87 -29.61
C PHE A 53 -10.12 -10.80 -30.02
N ASP A 54 -9.66 -10.72 -31.27
CA ASP A 54 -8.60 -11.60 -31.82
C ASP A 54 -7.25 -10.88 -32.06
N ASP A 55 -7.19 -9.57 -31.80
CA ASP A 55 -5.98 -8.72 -31.91
C ASP A 55 -6.03 -7.57 -30.89
N ALA A 56 -4.86 -7.03 -30.53
CA ALA A 56 -4.69 -5.99 -29.50
C ALA A 56 -5.29 -4.62 -29.87
N SER A 57 -5.52 -4.33 -31.16
CA SER A 57 -6.08 -3.04 -31.61
C SER A 57 -7.59 -2.88 -31.34
N LYS A 58 -8.24 -3.97 -30.93
CA LYS A 58 -9.69 -4.10 -30.79
C LYS A 58 -10.18 -3.66 -29.43
N SER A 59 -11.35 -3.01 -29.37
CA SER A 59 -11.90 -2.53 -28.11
C SER A 59 -13.41 -2.28 -28.14
N ILE A 60 -13.98 -2.15 -26.93
CA ILE A 60 -15.33 -1.63 -26.67
C ILE A 60 -15.16 -0.34 -25.87
N THR A 61 -15.77 0.76 -26.30
CA THR A 61 -15.80 2.02 -25.55
C THR A 61 -17.21 2.33 -25.06
N PHE A 62 -17.40 2.23 -23.75
CA PHE A 62 -18.61 2.65 -23.05
C PHE A 62 -18.58 4.14 -22.78
N THR A 63 -19.67 4.84 -23.08
CA THR A 63 -19.89 6.22 -22.59
C THR A 63 -20.72 6.16 -21.32
N VAL A 64 -20.11 6.52 -20.20
CA VAL A 64 -20.73 6.46 -18.87
C VAL A 64 -20.84 7.86 -18.28
N ASN A 65 -21.96 8.18 -17.64
CA ASN A 65 -22.21 9.52 -17.10
C ASN A 65 -22.23 9.49 -15.57
N SER A 66 -21.66 10.52 -14.95
CA SER A 66 -21.72 10.75 -13.52
C SER A 66 -22.23 12.17 -13.22
N SER A 67 -23.08 12.33 -12.20
CA SER A 67 -23.60 13.65 -11.79
C SER A 67 -22.58 14.51 -11.05
N SER A 68 -21.53 13.88 -10.52
CA SER A 68 -20.43 14.52 -9.78
C SER A 68 -19.15 13.73 -10.01
N SER A 69 -18.01 14.29 -9.63
CA SER A 69 -16.80 13.45 -9.55
C SER A 69 -16.97 12.46 -8.38
N ALA A 70 -16.93 11.16 -8.66
CA ALA A 70 -17.17 10.11 -7.68
C ALA A 70 -16.53 8.77 -8.11
N LEU A 71 -16.18 7.96 -7.11
CA LEU A 71 -15.60 6.64 -7.29
C LEU A 71 -16.70 5.60 -7.49
N TYR A 72 -16.52 4.70 -8.46
CA TYR A 72 -17.46 3.61 -8.76
C TYR A 72 -16.72 2.28 -8.79
N ASP A 73 -17.33 1.24 -8.22
CA ASP A 73 -16.87 -0.13 -8.37
C ASP A 73 -17.28 -0.63 -9.76
N LEU A 74 -16.30 -1.07 -10.55
CA LEU A 74 -16.50 -1.62 -11.89
C LEU A 74 -16.53 -3.15 -11.82
N GLN A 75 -17.49 -3.75 -12.50
CA GLN A 75 -17.48 -5.18 -12.79
C GLN A 75 -17.70 -5.42 -14.28
N ILE A 76 -17.07 -6.46 -14.81
CA ILE A 76 -17.21 -6.92 -16.19
C ILE A 76 -18.01 -8.22 -16.18
N VAL A 77 -19.06 -8.28 -16.99
CA VAL A 77 -19.81 -9.51 -17.27
C VAL A 77 -19.25 -10.11 -18.55
N TYR A 78 -18.68 -11.30 -18.44
CA TYR A 78 -17.89 -11.91 -19.51
C TYR A 78 -18.10 -13.43 -19.60
N SER A 79 -17.61 -14.01 -20.68
CA SER A 79 -17.46 -15.45 -20.85
C SER A 79 -16.12 -15.75 -21.51
N ALA A 80 -15.30 -16.60 -20.88
CA ALA A 80 -14.01 -17.09 -21.36
C ALA A 80 -13.99 -18.63 -21.41
N PRO A 81 -14.58 -19.26 -22.45
CA PRO A 81 -14.72 -20.72 -22.54
C PRO A 81 -13.46 -21.48 -22.95
N SER A 82 -12.38 -20.76 -23.30
CA SER A 82 -11.15 -21.34 -23.86
C SER A 82 -9.96 -21.14 -22.92
N GLY A 83 -10.15 -21.34 -21.61
CA GLY A 83 -9.16 -21.06 -20.57
C GLY A 83 -9.15 -19.60 -20.10
N GLU A 84 -8.40 -19.33 -19.03
CA GLU A 84 -8.24 -17.98 -18.47
C GLU A 84 -7.67 -16.98 -19.49
N LYS A 85 -8.02 -15.71 -19.31
CA LYS A 85 -7.62 -14.58 -20.16
C LYS A 85 -7.31 -13.35 -19.34
N TYR A 86 -6.82 -12.33 -20.03
CA TYR A 86 -6.68 -10.98 -19.50
C TYR A 86 -7.27 -9.97 -20.48
N THR A 87 -7.85 -8.91 -19.94
CA THR A 87 -8.29 -7.70 -20.68
C THR A 87 -7.65 -6.46 -20.05
N THR A 88 -7.75 -5.30 -20.70
CA THR A 88 -7.25 -4.03 -20.17
C THR A 88 -8.38 -3.02 -20.10
N VAL A 89 -8.62 -2.44 -18.92
CA VAL A 89 -9.60 -1.36 -18.73
C VAL A 89 -8.88 -0.02 -18.77
N VAL A 90 -9.38 0.91 -19.59
CA VAL A 90 -8.85 2.28 -19.70
C VAL A 90 -9.96 3.29 -19.43
N LEU A 91 -9.74 4.24 -18.53
CA LEU A 91 -10.66 5.33 -18.25
C LEU A 91 -10.14 6.64 -18.85
N ASN A 92 -10.97 7.32 -19.64
CA ASN A 92 -10.71 8.64 -20.23
C ASN A 92 -9.36 8.76 -20.96
N GLY A 93 -8.87 7.66 -21.55
CA GLY A 93 -7.57 7.61 -22.25
C GLY A 93 -6.35 7.63 -21.33
N GLY A 94 -6.53 7.38 -20.02
CA GLY A 94 -5.44 7.24 -19.06
C GLY A 94 -4.67 5.91 -19.17
N GLY A 95 -3.86 5.61 -18.16
CA GLY A 95 -3.18 4.31 -18.05
C GLY A 95 -4.17 3.15 -17.90
N GLY A 96 -3.88 2.02 -18.55
CA GLY A 96 -4.75 0.85 -18.52
C GLY A 96 -4.48 -0.06 -17.31
N SER A 97 -5.55 -0.63 -16.74
CA SER A 97 -5.46 -1.66 -15.69
C SER A 97 -5.76 -3.03 -16.28
N GLN A 98 -4.85 -3.99 -16.10
CA GLN A 98 -5.05 -5.35 -16.54
C GLN A 98 -6.01 -6.09 -15.60
N ILE A 99 -7.03 -6.75 -16.16
CA ILE A 99 -8.03 -7.51 -15.41
C ILE A 99 -7.91 -8.98 -15.78
N HIS A 100 -7.78 -9.84 -14.77
CA HIS A 100 -7.81 -11.29 -14.92
C HIS A 100 -9.24 -11.78 -15.15
N LEU A 101 -9.41 -12.59 -16.18
CA LEU A 101 -10.66 -13.24 -16.55
C LEU A 101 -10.46 -14.75 -16.37
N PRO A 102 -10.82 -15.33 -15.21
CA PRO A 102 -10.80 -16.78 -15.01
C PRO A 102 -11.53 -17.55 -16.11
N GLU A 103 -11.19 -18.82 -16.30
CA GLU A 103 -11.93 -19.68 -17.21
C GLU A 103 -13.38 -19.87 -16.75
N THR A 104 -14.33 -19.85 -17.68
CA THR A 104 -15.76 -19.97 -17.38
C THR A 104 -16.47 -20.84 -18.41
N SER A 105 -17.39 -21.69 -17.97
CA SER A 105 -18.28 -22.46 -18.87
C SER A 105 -19.54 -21.69 -19.32
N GLY A 106 -19.66 -20.41 -18.98
CA GLY A 106 -20.80 -19.54 -19.27
C GLY A 106 -20.54 -18.11 -18.80
N TRP A 107 -21.59 -17.29 -18.70
CA TRP A 107 -21.46 -15.91 -18.25
C TRP A 107 -21.12 -15.83 -16.76
N ASN A 108 -20.10 -15.04 -16.43
CA ASN A 108 -19.71 -14.74 -15.06
C ASN A 108 -19.41 -13.24 -14.91
N THR A 109 -19.38 -12.77 -13.67
CA THR A 109 -19.02 -11.39 -13.35
C THR A 109 -17.70 -11.37 -12.58
N VAL A 110 -16.77 -10.53 -13.01
CA VAL A 110 -15.50 -10.32 -12.31
C VAL A 110 -15.37 -8.85 -11.87
N PRO A 111 -14.86 -8.58 -10.65
CA PRO A 111 -14.44 -7.24 -10.27
C PRO A 111 -13.34 -6.73 -11.20
N ALA A 112 -13.45 -5.49 -11.65
CA ALA A 112 -12.47 -4.84 -12.53
C ALA A 112 -11.93 -3.55 -11.92
N GLY A 113 -11.82 -3.53 -10.59
CA GLY A 113 -11.32 -2.40 -9.81
C GLY A 113 -12.34 -1.28 -9.63
N GLN A 114 -11.82 -0.10 -9.28
CA GLN A 114 -12.60 1.11 -9.07
C GLN A 114 -12.23 2.15 -10.13
N VAL A 115 -13.20 2.92 -10.58
CA VAL A 115 -13.00 4.00 -11.56
C VAL A 115 -13.50 5.33 -10.99
N LEU A 116 -12.63 6.34 -10.99
CA LEU A 116 -13.00 7.71 -10.59
C LEU A 116 -13.61 8.43 -11.79
N LEU A 117 -14.95 8.49 -11.84
CA LEU A 117 -15.63 9.19 -12.90
C LEU A 117 -15.59 10.71 -12.64
N ASN A 118 -15.34 11.49 -13.68
CA ASN A 118 -15.53 12.94 -13.65
C ASN A 118 -17.03 13.28 -13.72
N SER A 119 -17.40 14.47 -13.27
CA SER A 119 -18.75 14.99 -13.53
C SER A 119 -18.99 15.09 -15.04
N GLY A 120 -20.15 14.62 -15.50
CA GLY A 120 -20.52 14.54 -16.91
C GLY A 120 -20.09 13.22 -17.55
N SER A 121 -19.72 13.31 -18.83
CA SER A 121 -19.44 12.15 -19.68
C SER A 121 -18.01 11.65 -19.50
N ASN A 122 -17.86 10.33 -19.36
CA ASN A 122 -16.59 9.62 -19.26
C ASN A 122 -16.56 8.49 -20.30
N LYS A 123 -15.36 8.12 -20.75
CA LYS A 123 -15.13 6.99 -21.64
C LYS A 123 -14.44 5.87 -20.90
N LEU A 124 -15.09 4.72 -20.80
CA LEU A 124 -14.51 3.51 -20.22
C LEU A 124 -14.31 2.51 -21.35
N GLU A 125 -13.07 2.17 -21.63
CA GLU A 125 -12.68 1.28 -22.72
C GLU A 125 -12.24 -0.08 -22.16
N ILE A 126 -12.78 -1.15 -22.74
CA ILE A 126 -12.25 -2.51 -22.58
C ILE A 126 -11.44 -2.80 -23.84
N GLN A 127 -10.13 -2.80 -23.70
CA GLN A 127 -9.17 -3.09 -24.76
C GLN A 127 -8.82 -4.58 -24.78
N SER A 128 -8.72 -5.12 -25.99
CA SER A 128 -8.20 -6.47 -26.20
C SER A 128 -6.79 -6.59 -25.60
N ASN A 129 -6.54 -7.71 -24.95
CA ASN A 129 -5.21 -8.06 -24.45
C ASN A 129 -4.92 -9.50 -24.89
N TRP A 130 -5.19 -10.52 -24.06
CA TRP A 130 -5.05 -11.91 -24.52
C TRP A 130 -6.13 -12.30 -25.54
N GLY A 131 -7.25 -11.57 -25.56
CA GLY A 131 -8.35 -11.78 -26.49
C GLY A 131 -9.15 -13.06 -26.22
N TRP A 132 -9.92 -13.51 -27.22
CA TRP A 132 -10.67 -14.77 -27.22
C TRP A 132 -11.64 -14.95 -26.04
N TYR A 133 -12.31 -13.86 -25.66
CA TYR A 133 -13.41 -13.81 -24.69
C TYR A 133 -14.61 -13.05 -25.27
N LEU A 134 -15.73 -13.14 -24.56
CA LEU A 134 -16.98 -12.43 -24.86
C LEU A 134 -17.28 -11.46 -23.73
N ILE A 135 -17.81 -10.27 -24.05
CA ILE A 135 -18.22 -9.26 -23.07
C ILE A 135 -19.71 -8.98 -23.27
N ASP A 136 -20.51 -9.25 -22.23
CA ASP A 136 -21.97 -9.01 -22.21
C ASP A 136 -22.26 -7.57 -21.77
N ALA A 137 -21.71 -7.16 -20.63
CA ALA A 137 -21.95 -5.83 -20.08
C ALA A 137 -20.82 -5.39 -19.16
N ILE A 138 -20.81 -4.10 -18.82
CA ILE A 138 -20.16 -3.62 -17.60
C ILE A 138 -21.21 -3.14 -16.63
N THR A 139 -20.83 -3.12 -15.36
CA THR A 139 -21.67 -2.57 -14.31
C THR A 139 -20.88 -1.62 -13.44
N LEU A 140 -21.52 -0.51 -13.06
CA LEU A 140 -20.97 0.52 -12.20
C LEU A 140 -21.89 0.71 -11.00
N ALA A 141 -21.37 0.49 -9.80
CA ALA A 141 -22.05 0.86 -8.57
C ALA A 141 -21.27 2.01 -7.92
N PRO A 142 -21.92 3.05 -7.35
CA PRO A 142 -21.21 3.99 -6.51
C PRO A 142 -20.39 3.23 -5.49
N SER A 143 -19.10 3.53 -5.40
CA SER A 143 -18.25 2.88 -4.42
C SER A 143 -18.68 3.44 -3.07
N ASN A 144 -19.49 2.65 -2.35
CA ASN A 144 -19.76 2.92 -0.96
C ASN A 144 -18.45 2.60 -0.28
N GLY A 145 -17.59 3.62 -0.13
CA GLY A 145 -16.34 3.44 0.58
C GLY A 145 -16.62 2.71 1.88
N THR A 146 -15.71 1.83 2.27
CA THR A 146 -15.80 1.14 3.55
C THR A 146 -16.11 2.20 4.61
N GLY A 147 -16.99 1.86 5.56
CA GLY A 147 -17.25 2.76 6.68
C GLY A 147 -15.95 3.17 7.38
N PRO A 148 -16.00 3.99 8.43
CA PRO A 148 -14.79 4.35 9.17
C PRO A 148 -13.93 3.11 9.45
N HIS A 149 -12.62 3.21 9.23
CA HIS A 149 -11.70 2.08 9.42
C HIS A 149 -11.88 1.41 10.78
N GLN A 150 -11.79 0.09 10.82
CA GLN A 150 -11.91 -0.70 12.05
C GLN A 150 -10.54 -1.01 12.68
N VAL A 151 -9.54 -0.18 12.41
CA VAL A 151 -8.16 -0.40 12.86
C VAL A 151 -8.02 -0.37 14.38
N THR A 152 -7.22 -1.29 14.93
CA THR A 152 -6.80 -1.24 16.33
C THR A 152 -5.51 -0.44 16.49
N THR A 153 -5.43 0.34 17.56
CA THR A 153 -4.18 0.99 17.99
C THR A 153 -3.60 0.36 19.26
N THR A 154 -3.99 -0.89 19.55
CA THR A 154 -3.43 -1.69 20.64
C THR A 154 -2.32 -2.57 20.05
N PRO A 155 -1.05 -2.41 20.48
CA PRO A 155 0.03 -3.24 19.97
C PRO A 155 -0.19 -4.73 20.27
N VAL A 156 0.25 -5.62 19.37
CA VAL A 156 0.20 -7.08 19.55
C VAL A 156 1.08 -7.53 20.73
N ASN A 157 2.18 -6.81 20.98
CA ASN A 157 2.95 -6.96 22.20
C ASN A 157 2.19 -6.34 23.39
N LYS A 158 1.65 -7.19 24.26
CA LYS A 158 0.95 -6.77 25.49
C LYS A 158 1.82 -5.92 26.43
N ASN A 159 3.13 -6.11 26.38
CA ASN A 159 4.11 -5.38 27.19
C ASN A 159 4.68 -4.15 26.47
N ALA A 160 4.14 -3.76 25.30
CA ALA A 160 4.59 -2.57 24.57
C ALA A 160 4.68 -1.35 25.50
N ASN A 161 5.77 -0.61 25.39
CA ASN A 161 6.06 0.54 26.23
C ASN A 161 5.18 1.74 25.83
N SER A 162 5.25 2.82 26.62
CA SER A 162 4.47 4.04 26.37
C SER A 162 4.72 4.64 24.99
N ASP A 163 5.95 4.52 24.49
CA ASP A 163 6.38 5.18 23.27
C ASP A 163 5.83 4.48 22.03
N ALA A 164 5.89 3.15 21.99
CA ALA A 164 5.27 2.34 20.94
C ALA A 164 3.74 2.52 20.94
N LYS A 165 3.11 2.49 22.12
CA LYS A 165 1.67 2.77 22.27
C LYS A 165 1.28 4.16 21.77
N ALA A 166 2.09 5.18 22.08
CA ALA A 166 1.86 6.54 21.61
C ALA A 166 1.99 6.64 20.08
N LEU A 167 2.98 5.95 19.50
CA LEU A 167 3.18 5.94 18.05
C LEU A 167 1.98 5.30 17.34
N LEU A 168 1.59 4.09 17.74
CA LEU A 168 0.48 3.39 17.10
C LEU A 168 -0.84 4.14 17.26
N LYS A 169 -1.07 4.77 18.42
CA LYS A 169 -2.23 5.65 18.64
C LYS A 169 -2.20 6.89 17.73
N TYR A 170 -1.04 7.53 17.59
CA TYR A 170 -0.89 8.68 16.71
C TYR A 170 -1.18 8.31 15.25
N LEU A 171 -0.56 7.23 14.76
CA LEU A 171 -0.80 6.69 13.41
C LEU A 171 -2.29 6.41 13.18
N GLY A 172 -2.98 5.77 14.14
CA GLY A 172 -4.42 5.53 14.03
C GLY A 172 -5.27 6.80 14.06
N SER A 173 -4.80 7.87 14.70
CA SER A 173 -5.53 9.15 14.74
C SER A 173 -5.57 9.89 13.40
N ILE A 174 -4.54 9.67 12.57
CA ILE A 174 -4.38 10.27 11.22
C ILE A 174 -4.82 9.33 10.09
N TYR A 175 -4.94 8.02 10.35
CA TYR A 175 -5.36 7.03 9.36
C TYR A 175 -6.72 7.37 8.74
N GLY A 176 -6.82 7.36 7.41
CA GLY A 176 -8.02 7.80 6.67
C GLY A 176 -8.23 9.31 6.59
N LYS A 177 -7.31 10.13 7.12
CA LYS A 177 -7.42 11.61 7.13
C LYS A 177 -6.23 12.32 6.51
N ASN A 178 -5.05 11.73 6.68
CA ASN A 178 -3.77 12.28 6.26
C ASN A 178 -2.80 11.14 5.96
N ILE A 179 -1.71 11.49 5.28
CA ILE A 179 -0.57 10.60 5.04
C ILE A 179 0.72 11.25 5.57
N LEU A 180 1.58 10.48 6.24
CA LEU A 180 2.92 10.97 6.61
C LEU A 180 3.86 10.92 5.41
N SER A 181 4.65 11.97 5.22
CA SER A 181 5.79 11.91 4.31
C SER A 181 6.95 11.15 4.94
N GLY A 182 7.48 10.18 4.22
CA GLY A 182 8.62 9.38 4.63
C GLY A 182 9.69 9.33 3.54
N GLN A 183 10.93 9.12 3.97
CA GLN A 183 12.07 9.02 3.06
C GLN A 183 13.11 8.04 3.60
N GLN A 184 13.61 7.14 2.75
CA GLN A 184 14.73 6.28 3.06
C GLN A 184 16.03 7.10 3.04
N THR A 185 16.88 6.90 4.06
CA THR A 185 18.17 7.53 4.35
C THR A 185 18.14 9.01 4.74
N GLN A 186 19.02 9.36 5.68
CA GLN A 186 19.16 10.73 6.20
C GLN A 186 19.64 11.69 5.10
N GLU A 187 20.50 11.19 4.22
CA GLU A 187 21.05 11.93 3.09
C GLU A 187 19.94 12.38 2.13
N SER A 188 18.94 11.52 1.88
CA SER A 188 17.78 11.87 1.06
C SER A 188 16.81 12.80 1.79
N VAL A 189 16.62 12.64 3.11
CA VAL A 189 15.88 13.61 3.95
C VAL A 189 16.50 15.01 3.87
N ASP A 190 17.83 15.10 3.93
CA ASP A 190 18.57 16.35 3.83
C ASP A 190 18.42 16.96 2.43
N TRP A 191 18.44 16.14 1.39
CA TRP A 191 18.19 16.58 0.02
C TRP A 191 16.79 17.17 -0.14
N ILE A 192 15.73 16.52 0.37
CA ILE A 192 14.36 17.06 0.32
C ILE A 192 14.29 18.38 1.08
N THR A 193 14.86 18.42 2.29
CA THR A 193 14.86 19.63 3.13
C THR A 193 15.51 20.80 2.38
N LYS A 194 16.64 20.57 1.71
CA LYS A 194 17.36 21.58 0.95
C LYS A 194 16.66 22.04 -0.33
N ASN A 195 16.10 21.10 -1.11
CA ASN A 195 15.63 21.38 -2.47
C ASN A 195 14.11 21.62 -2.56
N ILE A 196 13.34 21.05 -1.63
CA ILE A 196 11.87 21.13 -1.58
C ILE A 196 11.40 22.06 -0.45
N GLY A 197 12.23 22.29 0.58
CA GLY A 197 11.93 23.21 1.69
C GLY A 197 11.02 22.61 2.77
N LYS A 198 10.84 21.29 2.77
CA LYS A 198 10.08 20.51 3.76
C LYS A 198 10.94 19.35 4.25
N THR A 199 10.77 18.95 5.50
CA THR A 199 11.45 17.78 6.06
C THR A 199 10.44 16.65 6.21
N PRO A 200 10.68 15.45 5.63
CA PRO A 200 9.83 14.27 5.84
C PRO A 200 9.54 14.03 7.33
N ALA A 201 8.33 13.59 7.64
CA ALA A 201 7.93 13.23 9.01
C ALA A 201 8.56 11.91 9.50
N LEU A 202 8.87 11.02 8.57
CA LEU A 202 9.38 9.68 8.83
C LEU A 202 10.73 9.45 8.12
N LEU A 203 11.68 8.85 8.84
CA LEU A 203 12.98 8.44 8.32
C LEU A 203 13.07 6.92 8.27
N GLY A 204 13.32 6.38 7.08
CA GLY A 204 13.62 4.97 6.84
C GLY A 204 15.12 4.69 6.90
N LEU A 205 15.50 3.63 7.63
CA LEU A 205 16.87 3.22 7.91
C LEU A 205 17.03 1.71 7.82
N ASP A 206 18.25 1.21 7.84
CA ASP A 206 18.54 -0.20 7.60
C ASP A 206 19.56 -0.79 8.60
N PHE A 207 19.25 -1.98 9.12
CA PHE A 207 20.20 -2.75 9.91
C PHE A 207 21.19 -3.59 9.10
N MET A 208 21.21 -3.45 7.77
CA MET A 208 22.03 -4.21 6.83
C MET A 208 23.46 -4.44 7.34
N ASP A 209 24.18 -3.36 7.65
CA ASP A 209 25.62 -3.40 7.95
C ASP A 209 25.97 -3.60 9.44
N TYR A 210 25.10 -4.27 10.21
CA TYR A 210 25.35 -4.55 11.64
C TYR A 210 25.76 -6.00 11.95
N THR A 211 25.56 -6.96 11.04
CA THR A 211 25.83 -8.39 11.31
C THR A 211 27.13 -8.90 10.70
N GLU A 212 27.64 -10.02 11.24
CA GLU A 212 28.99 -10.53 10.99
C GLU A 212 29.24 -10.86 9.52
N SER A 213 28.24 -11.33 8.78
CA SER A 213 28.34 -11.61 7.34
C SER A 213 28.81 -10.41 6.50
N ARG A 214 28.67 -9.19 7.06
CA ARG A 214 29.09 -7.93 6.45
C ARG A 214 30.17 -7.20 7.25
N THR A 215 30.03 -7.11 8.58
CA THR A 215 30.99 -6.38 9.43
C THR A 215 32.38 -7.02 9.44
N SER A 216 32.48 -8.36 9.32
CA SER A 216 33.76 -9.05 9.14
C SER A 216 34.49 -8.67 7.84
N ARG A 217 33.80 -7.98 6.93
CA ARG A 217 34.27 -7.53 5.62
C ARG A 217 34.40 -6.01 5.53
N GLY A 218 34.33 -5.32 6.67
CA GLY A 218 34.53 -3.88 6.78
C GLY A 218 33.26 -3.04 6.63
N ALA A 219 32.08 -3.66 6.51
CA ALA A 219 30.83 -2.91 6.57
C ALA A 219 30.62 -2.30 7.96
N SER A 220 30.05 -1.10 8.01
CA SER A 220 29.68 -0.42 9.25
C SER A 220 28.53 0.55 8.98
N SER A 221 27.70 0.79 9.99
CA SER A 221 26.57 1.71 9.90
C SER A 221 26.45 2.59 11.14
N ASN A 222 25.90 3.78 10.94
CA ASN A 222 25.54 4.74 11.98
C ASN A 222 24.03 5.04 11.99
N ASP A 223 23.21 4.12 11.46
CA ASP A 223 21.78 4.32 11.32
C ASP A 223 21.05 4.38 12.66
N VAL A 224 21.53 3.67 13.70
CA VAL A 224 21.02 3.82 15.07
C VAL A 224 21.22 5.24 15.58
N GLU A 225 22.39 5.84 15.35
CA GLU A 225 22.69 7.22 15.74
C GLU A 225 21.82 8.21 14.96
N LYS A 226 21.63 7.99 13.65
CA LYS A 226 20.73 8.78 12.81
C LYS A 226 19.28 8.70 13.30
N ALA A 227 18.79 7.52 13.66
CA ALA A 227 17.46 7.32 14.21
C ALA A 227 17.25 8.10 15.52
N ILE A 228 18.20 8.01 16.45
CA ILE A 228 18.14 8.75 17.73
C ILE A 228 18.11 10.26 17.47
N ALA A 229 18.97 10.75 16.58
CA ALA A 229 19.02 12.17 16.22
C ALA A 229 17.73 12.66 15.54
N PHE A 230 17.14 11.84 14.68
CA PHE A 230 15.88 12.17 13.99
C PHE A 230 14.68 12.16 14.94
N ALA A 231 14.58 11.13 15.79
CA ALA A 231 13.55 11.04 16.83
C ALA A 231 13.63 12.21 17.83
N ALA A 232 14.84 12.67 18.17
CA ALA A 232 15.03 13.85 19.02
C ALA A 232 14.47 15.16 18.41
N LYS A 233 14.31 15.22 17.08
CA LYS A 233 13.64 16.32 16.36
C LYS A 233 12.11 16.14 16.28
N GLY A 234 11.55 15.13 16.96
CA GLY A 234 10.14 14.77 16.92
C GLY A 234 9.75 13.88 15.73
N GLY A 235 10.72 13.39 14.96
CA GLY A 235 10.48 12.51 13.82
C GLY A 235 10.10 11.08 14.21
N ILE A 236 9.51 10.36 13.26
CA ILE A 236 9.19 8.92 13.38
C ILE A 236 10.26 8.12 12.64
N VAL A 237 10.64 6.95 13.17
CA VAL A 237 11.64 6.08 12.52
C VAL A 237 11.04 4.73 12.13
N THR A 238 11.41 4.25 10.95
CA THR A 238 11.17 2.88 10.51
C THR A 238 12.51 2.23 10.17
N PHE A 239 12.66 0.96 10.53
CA PHE A 239 13.81 0.17 10.13
C PHE A 239 13.37 -1.03 9.29
N CYS A 240 14.03 -1.23 8.17
CA CYS A 240 14.12 -2.53 7.53
C CYS A 240 15.43 -3.22 7.89
N TRP A 241 15.61 -4.42 7.35
CA TRP A 241 16.88 -5.13 7.48
C TRP A 241 17.15 -5.95 6.23
N HIS A 242 18.05 -5.46 5.37
CA HIS A 242 18.64 -6.28 4.31
C HIS A 242 19.61 -7.29 4.93
N TRP A 243 19.03 -8.36 5.49
CA TRP A 243 19.77 -9.36 6.25
C TRP A 243 20.72 -10.15 5.36
N GLY A 244 22.01 -9.83 5.39
CA GLY A 244 23.04 -10.64 4.72
C GLY A 244 23.09 -12.04 5.33
N ALA A 245 22.90 -13.09 4.52
CA ALA A 245 22.82 -14.46 5.03
C ALA A 245 24.02 -14.82 5.93
N PRO A 246 23.78 -15.43 7.11
CA PRO A 246 24.83 -15.67 8.11
C PRO A 246 25.91 -16.65 7.63
N ALA A 247 25.59 -17.48 6.64
CA ALA A 247 26.50 -18.46 6.03
C ALA A 247 26.13 -18.65 4.55
N GLY A 248 26.98 -19.36 3.81
CA GLY A 248 26.68 -19.78 2.44
C GLY A 248 26.84 -18.70 1.37
N LEU A 249 27.42 -17.54 1.70
CA LEU A 249 27.72 -16.50 0.72
C LEU A 249 28.64 -17.04 -0.38
N TYR A 250 28.27 -16.82 -1.64
CA TYR A 250 29.10 -17.25 -2.76
C TYR A 250 30.38 -16.41 -2.88
N ASP A 251 30.28 -15.11 -2.58
CA ASP A 251 31.38 -14.14 -2.61
C ASP A 251 32.24 -14.23 -3.87
N THR A 252 31.58 -14.15 -5.02
CA THR A 252 32.21 -14.16 -6.35
C THR A 252 32.12 -12.77 -6.99
N SER A 253 32.86 -12.52 -8.07
CA SER A 253 32.76 -11.24 -8.79
C SER A 253 31.35 -10.94 -9.30
N ALA A 254 30.57 -11.97 -9.66
CA ALA A 254 29.18 -11.81 -10.09
C ALA A 254 28.21 -11.64 -8.90
N GLN A 255 28.51 -12.31 -7.79
CA GLN A 255 27.72 -12.29 -6.55
C GLN A 255 28.61 -11.94 -5.35
N PRO A 256 29.03 -10.66 -5.24
CA PRO A 256 29.91 -10.23 -4.16
C PRO A 256 29.19 -10.33 -2.81
N TRP A 257 29.94 -10.53 -1.73
CA TRP A 257 29.37 -10.69 -0.37
C TRP A 257 28.34 -9.62 0.03
N HIS A 258 28.51 -8.38 -0.43
CA HIS A 258 27.61 -7.28 -0.09
C HIS A 258 26.22 -7.38 -0.74
N LYS A 259 25.99 -8.39 -1.59
CA LYS A 259 24.69 -8.81 -2.11
C LYS A 259 24.06 -9.98 -1.33
N GLY A 260 24.70 -10.45 -0.26
CA GLY A 260 24.36 -11.69 0.46
C GLY A 260 22.95 -11.79 1.07
N PHE A 261 22.13 -10.74 0.97
CA PHE A 261 20.70 -10.79 1.30
C PHE A 261 19.85 -11.36 0.14
N TYR A 262 20.34 -11.29 -1.11
CA TYR A 262 19.69 -11.89 -2.26
C TYR A 262 19.85 -13.42 -2.27
N THR A 263 18.78 -14.12 -2.66
CA THR A 263 18.75 -15.56 -2.92
C THR A 263 19.84 -15.98 -3.89
N GLU A 264 20.10 -15.19 -4.94
CA GLU A 264 21.13 -15.51 -5.94
C GLU A 264 22.58 -15.38 -5.42
N ALA A 265 22.79 -14.78 -4.26
CA ALA A 265 24.13 -14.51 -3.70
C ALA A 265 24.52 -15.47 -2.56
N THR A 266 23.66 -16.44 -2.23
CA THR A 266 23.88 -17.35 -1.11
C THR A 266 23.28 -18.74 -1.34
N SER A 267 23.94 -19.77 -0.82
CA SER A 267 23.39 -21.13 -0.71
C SER A 267 22.59 -21.36 0.58
N PHE A 268 22.40 -20.32 1.41
CA PHE A 268 21.72 -20.45 2.70
C PHE A 268 20.28 -20.96 2.54
N ASP A 269 19.98 -22.09 3.19
CA ASP A 269 18.65 -22.70 3.18
C ASP A 269 17.96 -22.45 4.53
N VAL A 270 17.06 -21.47 4.54
CA VAL A 270 16.27 -21.12 5.73
C VAL A 270 15.39 -22.28 6.21
N GLN A 271 14.83 -23.08 5.30
CA GLN A 271 13.98 -24.21 5.68
C GLN A 271 14.81 -25.27 6.43
N ALA A 272 16.00 -25.60 5.91
CA ALA A 272 16.91 -26.53 6.56
C ALA A 272 17.40 -25.99 7.91
N ALA A 273 17.79 -24.72 7.98
CA ALA A 273 18.21 -24.08 9.23
C ALA A 273 17.10 -24.13 10.30
N LEU A 274 15.84 -23.90 9.92
CA LEU A 274 14.71 -23.95 10.84
C LEU A 274 14.22 -25.37 11.17
N ALA A 275 14.66 -26.40 10.44
CA ALA A 275 14.31 -27.78 10.71
C ALA A 275 15.13 -28.40 11.86
N ASP A 276 16.35 -27.90 12.08
CA ASP A 276 17.24 -28.32 13.17
C ASP A 276 17.75 -27.10 13.96
N THR A 277 17.14 -26.85 15.12
CA THR A 277 17.51 -25.74 16.00
C THR A 277 18.85 -25.93 16.72
N ASN A 278 19.48 -27.11 16.61
CA ASN A 278 20.83 -27.36 17.13
C ASN A 278 21.92 -27.18 16.07
N SER A 279 21.53 -27.00 14.80
CA SER A 279 22.46 -26.80 13.70
C SER A 279 23.24 -25.49 13.85
N ASP A 280 24.44 -25.45 13.27
CA ASP A 280 25.27 -24.24 13.30
C ASP A 280 24.63 -23.10 12.49
N ASN A 281 23.92 -23.43 11.40
CA ASN A 281 23.15 -22.44 10.64
C ASN A 281 22.06 -21.77 11.49
N TYR A 282 21.32 -22.53 12.32
CA TYR A 282 20.34 -21.95 13.23
C TYR A 282 21.00 -21.06 14.30
N LYS A 283 22.12 -21.51 14.88
CA LYS A 283 22.87 -20.72 15.87
C LYS A 283 23.37 -19.39 15.27
N LEU A 284 23.90 -19.41 14.06
CA LEU A 284 24.35 -18.19 13.38
C LEU A 284 23.17 -17.26 13.07
N LEU A 285 22.04 -17.82 12.64
CA LEU A 285 20.81 -17.06 12.42
C LEU A 285 20.35 -16.36 13.72
N MET A 286 20.35 -17.06 14.86
CA MET A 286 20.03 -16.45 16.16
C MET A 286 21.09 -15.44 16.62
N LYS A 287 22.38 -15.66 16.32
CA LYS A 287 23.44 -14.70 16.62
C LYS A 287 23.22 -13.36 15.90
N ASP A 288 22.82 -13.41 14.64
CA ASP A 288 22.47 -12.21 13.87
C ASP A 288 21.27 -11.49 14.49
N VAL A 289 20.21 -12.22 14.83
CA VAL A 289 19.02 -11.66 15.51
C VAL A 289 19.39 -11.02 16.85
N ASP A 290 20.24 -11.66 17.66
CA ASP A 290 20.70 -11.11 18.94
C ASP A 290 21.57 -9.86 18.75
N THR A 291 22.35 -9.81 17.67
CA THR A 291 23.14 -8.62 17.30
C THR A 291 22.24 -7.44 16.96
N ILE A 292 21.17 -7.66 16.20
CA ILE A 292 20.17 -6.63 15.91
C ILE A 292 19.35 -6.28 17.16
N ALA A 293 19.04 -7.25 18.01
CA ALA A 293 18.35 -7.01 19.29
C ALA A 293 19.12 -6.01 20.16
N ALA A 294 20.45 -6.09 20.20
CA ALA A 294 21.28 -5.12 20.91
C ALA A 294 21.13 -3.69 20.34
N GLN A 295 21.01 -3.53 19.02
CA GLN A 295 20.79 -2.21 18.40
C GLN A 295 19.39 -1.67 18.67
N LEU A 296 18.36 -2.52 18.55
CA LEU A 296 16.99 -2.18 18.91
C LEU A 296 16.87 -1.81 20.40
N LYS A 297 17.65 -2.45 21.27
CA LYS A 297 17.72 -2.13 22.70
C LYS A 297 18.30 -0.73 22.93
N ARG A 298 19.33 -0.33 22.19
CA ARG A 298 19.85 1.06 22.22
C ARG A 298 18.78 2.08 21.85
N LEU A 299 17.95 1.79 20.84
CA LEU A 299 16.82 2.64 20.46
C LEU A 299 15.75 2.68 21.57
N GLN A 300 15.43 1.53 22.17
CA GLN A 300 14.49 1.45 23.30
C GLN A 300 14.98 2.30 24.48
N ASP A 301 16.25 2.18 24.85
CA ASP A 301 16.85 2.89 25.98
C ASP A 301 16.94 4.40 25.72
N ALA A 302 17.02 4.81 24.45
CA ALA A 302 16.91 6.21 24.02
C ALA A 302 15.46 6.72 23.92
N GLY A 303 14.44 5.90 24.24
CA GLY A 303 13.03 6.28 24.14
C GLY A 303 12.55 6.44 22.68
N VAL A 304 13.13 5.67 21.76
CA VAL A 304 12.78 5.68 20.34
C VAL A 304 11.89 4.47 20.03
N PRO A 305 10.60 4.65 19.75
CA PRO A 305 9.78 3.59 19.19
C PRO A 305 10.11 3.39 17.71
N VAL A 306 10.05 2.15 17.24
CA VAL A 306 10.49 1.75 15.90
C VAL A 306 9.36 1.05 15.17
N ILE A 307 9.01 1.52 13.97
CA ILE A 307 8.26 0.70 13.02
C ILE A 307 9.24 -0.33 12.47
N TRP A 308 9.07 -1.58 12.89
CA TRP A 308 10.00 -2.68 12.62
C TRP A 308 9.49 -3.53 11.45
N ARG A 309 10.08 -3.30 10.27
CA ARG A 309 9.74 -3.99 9.01
C ARG A 309 10.76 -5.08 8.69
N PHE A 310 10.58 -6.23 9.32
CA PHE A 310 11.46 -7.39 9.19
C PHE A 310 11.02 -8.32 8.04
N LEU A 311 11.95 -9.03 7.40
CA LEU A 311 11.69 -9.94 6.27
C LEU A 311 10.84 -9.30 5.15
N HIS A 312 11.19 -8.09 4.74
CA HIS A 312 10.45 -7.39 3.70
C HIS A 312 10.47 -8.13 2.36
N GLU A 313 9.45 -7.90 1.55
CA GLU A 313 9.29 -8.46 0.21
C GLU A 313 9.42 -9.99 0.13
N ALA A 314 9.07 -10.71 1.21
CA ALA A 314 9.27 -12.15 1.32
C ALA A 314 8.60 -12.92 0.15
N GLU A 315 7.40 -12.52 -0.25
CA GLU A 315 6.65 -13.16 -1.34
C GLU A 315 7.33 -13.06 -2.72
N GLY A 316 8.22 -12.09 -2.91
CA GLY A 316 9.02 -11.92 -4.13
C GLY A 316 10.11 -12.98 -4.32
N LYS A 317 10.53 -13.64 -3.22
CA LYS A 317 11.54 -14.73 -3.20
C LYS A 317 12.95 -14.34 -3.65
N TRP A 318 13.20 -13.09 -4.04
CA TRP A 318 14.53 -12.61 -4.40
C TRP A 318 15.44 -12.45 -3.18
N PHE A 319 14.89 -12.35 -1.97
CA PHE A 319 15.66 -12.45 -0.73
C PHE A 319 15.63 -13.85 -0.12
N TRP A 320 16.73 -14.27 0.53
CA TRP A 320 16.91 -15.66 0.96
C TRP A 320 15.83 -16.13 1.94
N TRP A 321 15.24 -15.22 2.72
CA TRP A 321 14.17 -15.55 3.68
C TRP A 321 12.86 -15.96 3.00
N GLY A 322 12.62 -15.50 1.77
CA GLY A 322 11.48 -15.91 0.94
C GLY A 322 11.76 -17.09 0.02
N ALA A 323 13.03 -17.47 -0.18
CA ALA A 323 13.44 -18.45 -1.20
C ALA A 323 12.80 -19.84 -1.07
N LYS A 324 12.36 -20.22 0.13
CA LYS A 324 11.77 -21.55 0.44
C LYS A 324 10.25 -21.50 0.61
N GLY A 325 9.61 -20.42 0.18
CA GLY A 325 8.16 -20.28 0.20
C GLY A 325 7.62 -19.74 1.54
N PRO A 326 6.28 -19.68 1.67
CA PRO A 326 5.62 -18.96 2.75
C PRO A 326 5.83 -19.58 4.14
N GLU A 327 5.84 -20.91 4.26
CA GLU A 327 5.90 -21.57 5.58
C GLU A 327 7.23 -21.31 6.32
N PRO A 328 8.41 -21.45 5.70
CA PRO A 328 9.66 -21.07 6.35
C PRO A 328 9.74 -19.58 6.71
N ALA A 329 9.23 -18.68 5.85
CA ALA A 329 9.21 -17.24 6.12
C ALA A 329 8.33 -16.90 7.34
N LYS A 330 7.11 -17.44 7.41
CA LYS A 330 6.21 -17.26 8.56
C LYS A 330 6.81 -17.86 9.84
N LYS A 331 7.44 -19.04 9.76
CA LYS A 331 8.12 -19.66 10.89
C LYS A 331 9.27 -18.78 11.40
N LEU A 332 10.09 -18.23 10.50
CA LEU A 332 11.17 -17.31 10.85
C LEU A 332 10.64 -16.03 11.51
N TRP A 333 9.60 -15.42 10.94
CA TRP A 333 8.95 -14.24 11.51
C TRP A 333 8.56 -14.48 12.97
N ARG A 334 7.87 -15.59 13.26
CA ARG A 334 7.39 -15.90 14.63
C ARG A 334 8.52 -16.21 15.60
N ILE A 335 9.60 -16.88 15.16
CA ILE A 335 10.79 -17.12 15.97
C ILE A 335 11.46 -15.79 16.35
N VAL A 336 11.63 -14.87 15.40
CA VAL A 336 12.23 -13.57 15.67
C VAL A 336 11.31 -12.69 16.50
N TYR A 337 9.99 -12.76 16.29
CA TYR A 337 9.02 -12.12 17.16
C TYR A 337 9.19 -12.54 18.62
N ASP A 338 9.24 -13.84 18.89
CA ASP A 338 9.45 -14.37 20.24
C ASP A 338 10.82 -13.96 20.82
N ARG A 339 11.88 -14.09 20.02
CA ARG A 339 13.25 -13.74 20.44
C ARG A 339 13.36 -12.26 20.80
N LEU A 340 12.89 -11.36 19.94
CA LEU A 340 12.99 -9.91 20.17
C LEU A 340 12.01 -9.43 21.26
N THR A 341 10.75 -9.85 21.18
CA THR A 341 9.69 -9.36 22.06
C THR A 341 9.75 -9.99 23.45
N ASN A 342 9.78 -11.33 23.51
CA ASN A 342 9.64 -12.05 24.78
C ASN A 342 10.99 -12.29 25.46
N MET A 343 12.02 -12.70 24.71
CA MET A 343 13.32 -13.01 25.28
C MET A 343 14.18 -11.76 25.54
N HIS A 344 14.29 -10.85 24.56
CA HIS A 344 15.06 -9.60 24.71
C HIS A 344 14.26 -8.45 25.36
N GLY A 345 12.94 -8.61 25.54
CA GLY A 345 12.10 -7.59 26.17
C GLY A 345 12.07 -6.27 25.39
N LEU A 346 12.11 -6.35 24.05
CA LEU A 346 11.99 -5.18 23.18
C LEU A 346 10.52 -4.79 23.06
N ASN A 347 10.14 -3.78 23.83
CA ASN A 347 8.78 -3.28 23.98
C ASN A 347 8.56 -1.96 23.22
N ASN A 348 9.55 -1.47 22.48
CA ASN A 348 9.48 -0.26 21.65
C ASN A 348 9.14 -0.52 20.17
N LEU A 349 8.87 -1.78 19.79
CA LEU A 349 8.65 -2.18 18.40
C LEU A 349 7.16 -2.16 18.02
N ILE A 350 6.88 -1.66 16.82
CA ILE A 350 5.63 -1.83 16.09
C ILE A 350 5.92 -2.75 14.89
N TRP A 351 5.40 -3.97 14.91
CA TRP A 351 5.72 -5.01 13.93
C TRP A 351 4.97 -4.81 12.62
N MET A 352 5.68 -4.58 11.53
CA MET A 352 5.07 -4.32 10.22
C MET A 352 5.42 -5.40 9.20
N TRP A 353 4.40 -6.09 8.68
CA TRP A 353 4.53 -7.14 7.68
C TRP A 353 4.49 -6.59 6.26
N ASN A 354 5.26 -7.16 5.33
CA ASN A 354 5.42 -6.63 3.97
C ASN A 354 5.32 -7.74 2.89
N SER A 355 4.15 -8.35 2.79
CA SER A 355 3.71 -9.20 1.67
C SER A 355 2.19 -9.19 1.61
N VAL A 356 1.63 -9.16 0.40
CA VAL A 356 0.20 -8.94 0.15
C VAL A 356 -0.56 -10.26 0.01
N ASP A 357 0.09 -11.31 -0.51
CA ASP A 357 -0.49 -12.64 -0.67
C ASP A 357 -0.86 -13.25 0.71
N PRO A 358 -2.14 -13.59 0.94
CA PRO A 358 -2.58 -14.17 2.21
C PRO A 358 -1.85 -15.44 2.64
N SER A 359 -1.29 -16.21 1.70
CA SER A 359 -0.53 -17.42 2.02
C SER A 359 0.76 -17.13 2.81
N TRP A 360 1.30 -15.92 2.70
CA TRP A 360 2.53 -15.46 3.36
C TRP A 360 2.29 -14.77 4.71
N TYR A 361 1.06 -14.38 5.02
CA TYR A 361 0.76 -13.61 6.23
C TYR A 361 0.97 -14.42 7.51
N PRO A 362 1.81 -13.95 8.46
CA PRO A 362 2.19 -14.72 9.65
C PRO A 362 1.13 -14.74 10.77
N GLY A 363 0.09 -13.91 10.67
CA GLY A 363 -1.06 -13.88 11.58
C GLY A 363 -1.22 -12.59 12.38
N ASP A 364 -2.47 -12.27 12.73
CA ASP A 364 -2.85 -11.00 13.39
C ASP A 364 -2.25 -10.81 14.79
N ASP A 365 -1.78 -11.89 15.42
CA ASP A 365 -1.25 -11.91 16.78
C ASP A 365 0.24 -11.52 16.87
N VAL A 366 0.92 -11.39 15.73
CA VAL A 366 2.35 -11.03 15.63
C VAL A 366 2.61 -9.89 14.64
N VAL A 367 1.56 -9.20 14.20
CA VAL A 367 1.62 -8.08 13.24
C VAL A 367 0.79 -6.91 13.75
N ASP A 368 1.38 -5.72 13.88
CA ASP A 368 0.69 -4.47 14.22
C ASP A 368 0.18 -3.74 12.98
N MET A 369 0.95 -3.77 11.89
CA MET A 369 0.70 -3.03 10.65
C MET A 369 1.06 -3.89 9.43
N VAL A 370 0.46 -3.61 8.28
CA VAL A 370 0.84 -4.24 7.01
C VAL A 370 1.31 -3.19 6.01
N SER A 371 2.11 -3.60 5.06
CA SER A 371 2.62 -2.72 4.03
C SER A 371 2.85 -3.42 2.70
N ALA A 372 3.12 -2.63 1.68
CA ALA A 372 3.66 -3.08 0.41
C ALA A 372 4.75 -2.13 -0.08
N ASP A 373 5.60 -2.67 -0.96
CA ASP A 373 6.68 -1.97 -1.63
C ASP A 373 6.34 -1.92 -3.13
N THR A 374 6.52 -0.76 -3.77
CA THR A 374 6.03 -0.53 -5.14
C THR A 374 6.95 0.34 -5.97
N TYR A 375 7.25 -0.13 -7.18
CA TYR A 375 8.23 0.50 -8.06
C TYR A 375 7.71 0.58 -9.49
N SER A 376 6.90 1.61 -9.76
CA SER A 376 6.39 1.93 -11.10
C SER A 376 6.80 3.34 -11.49
N GLN A 377 7.78 3.46 -12.40
CA GLN A 377 8.41 4.74 -12.72
C GLN A 377 7.43 5.73 -13.36
N GLY A 378 7.34 6.92 -12.78
CA GLY A 378 6.46 8.00 -13.26
C GLY A 378 4.97 7.78 -12.99
N ASP A 379 4.58 6.63 -12.43
CA ASP A 379 3.22 6.40 -11.96
C ASP A 379 3.02 7.03 -10.57
N HIS A 380 2.34 8.18 -10.56
CA HIS A 380 1.96 8.89 -9.34
C HIS A 380 0.55 8.51 -8.85
N GLY A 381 0.03 7.37 -9.31
CA GLY A 381 -1.27 6.83 -8.91
C GLY A 381 -1.33 6.41 -7.44
N PRO A 382 -2.54 6.10 -6.95
CA PRO A 382 -2.80 5.81 -5.53
C PRO A 382 -2.49 4.37 -5.11
N ILE A 383 -2.15 3.49 -6.06
CA ILE A 383 -1.85 2.07 -5.82
C ILE A 383 -3.01 1.36 -5.09
N SER A 384 -4.25 1.73 -5.43
CA SER A 384 -5.45 1.33 -4.70
C SER A 384 -5.73 -0.17 -4.72
N ALA A 385 -5.34 -0.89 -5.78
CA ALA A 385 -5.53 -2.34 -5.84
C ALA A 385 -4.73 -3.05 -4.73
N THR A 386 -3.45 -2.69 -4.59
CA THR A 386 -2.58 -3.21 -3.52
C THR A 386 -3.09 -2.81 -2.14
N TYR A 387 -3.50 -1.55 -1.97
CA TYR A 387 -4.12 -1.07 -0.73
C TYR A 387 -5.35 -1.90 -0.35
N ASN A 388 -6.30 -2.09 -1.27
CA ASN A 388 -7.54 -2.84 -1.02
C ASN A 388 -7.27 -4.33 -0.73
N ASN A 389 -6.24 -4.93 -1.33
CA ASN A 389 -5.81 -6.28 -1.02
C ASN A 389 -5.32 -6.38 0.44
N LEU A 390 -4.58 -5.38 0.93
CA LEU A 390 -4.12 -5.31 2.32
C LEU A 390 -5.26 -5.02 3.32
N VAL A 391 -6.25 -4.21 2.93
CA VAL A 391 -7.50 -4.04 3.70
C VAL A 391 -8.20 -5.40 3.84
N SER A 392 -8.31 -6.14 2.75
CA SER A 392 -8.94 -7.46 2.73
C SER A 392 -8.17 -8.50 3.55
N LEU A 393 -6.84 -8.50 3.43
CA LEU A 393 -5.93 -9.40 4.16
C LEU A 393 -6.15 -9.30 5.67
N THR A 394 -6.26 -8.08 6.17
CA THR A 394 -6.33 -7.78 7.61
C THR A 394 -7.75 -7.54 8.11
N LYS A 395 -8.75 -7.69 7.22
CA LYS A 395 -10.17 -7.40 7.49
C LYS A 395 -10.36 -5.99 8.05
N ASP A 396 -9.60 -5.03 7.55
CA ASP A 396 -9.59 -3.62 7.96
C ASP A 396 -9.23 -3.37 9.44
N THR A 397 -8.57 -4.33 10.10
CA THR A 397 -8.19 -4.20 11.52
C THR A 397 -6.78 -3.67 11.75
N LYS A 398 -5.96 -3.57 10.70
CA LYS A 398 -4.55 -3.12 10.76
C LYS A 398 -4.35 -1.93 9.84
N MET A 399 -3.54 -0.96 10.29
CA MET A 399 -3.14 0.15 9.44
C MET A 399 -2.21 -0.33 8.31
N ILE A 400 -2.30 0.37 7.17
CA ILE A 400 -1.62 -0.01 5.93
C ILE A 400 -0.65 1.11 5.52
N ALA A 401 0.60 0.76 5.21
CA ALA A 401 1.64 1.71 4.79
C ALA A 401 2.25 1.38 3.42
N ALA A 402 2.62 2.41 2.66
CA ALA A 402 3.43 2.24 1.46
C ALA A 402 4.89 2.31 1.91
N ALA A 403 5.43 1.16 2.32
CA ALA A 403 6.68 1.09 3.07
C ALA A 403 7.92 1.39 2.23
N GLU A 404 7.85 1.11 0.93
CA GLU A 404 8.76 1.62 -0.08
C GLU A 404 7.99 2.06 -1.33
N VAL A 405 8.31 3.23 -1.86
CA VAL A 405 7.80 3.69 -3.16
C VAL A 405 8.93 4.22 -4.03
N GLY A 406 8.91 3.87 -5.31
CA GLY A 406 9.74 4.54 -6.32
C GLY A 406 9.17 5.91 -6.69
N SER A 407 7.89 5.95 -7.06
CA SER A 407 7.16 7.16 -7.42
C SER A 407 6.25 7.58 -6.27
N VAL A 408 6.33 8.84 -5.85
CA VAL A 408 5.47 9.42 -4.81
C VAL A 408 4.04 9.49 -5.33
N MET A 409 3.08 9.11 -4.48
CA MET A 409 1.66 9.10 -4.83
C MET A 409 1.07 10.53 -4.78
N ASP A 410 0.24 10.89 -5.77
CA ASP A 410 -0.44 12.19 -5.79
C ASP A 410 -1.54 12.25 -4.70
N PRO A 411 -1.48 13.19 -3.73
CA PRO A 411 -2.48 13.34 -2.67
C PRO A 411 -3.91 13.47 -3.17
N ALA A 412 -4.13 14.08 -4.34
CA ALA A 412 -5.47 14.19 -4.92
C ALA A 412 -6.01 12.82 -5.35
N GLN A 413 -5.15 11.96 -5.91
CA GLN A 413 -5.55 10.61 -6.31
C GLN A 413 -5.75 9.70 -5.10
N LEU A 414 -4.89 9.81 -4.07
CA LEU A 414 -5.06 9.10 -2.80
C LEU A 414 -6.45 9.34 -2.20
N GLN A 415 -6.84 10.61 -2.06
CA GLN A 415 -8.14 11.00 -1.52
C GLN A 415 -9.30 10.56 -2.42
N ALA A 416 -9.15 10.68 -3.73
CA ALA A 416 -10.23 10.33 -4.66
C ALA A 416 -10.51 8.82 -4.71
N TYR A 417 -9.47 7.99 -4.60
CA TYR A 417 -9.60 6.54 -4.57
C TYR A 417 -9.71 5.96 -3.16
N ARG A 418 -9.66 6.80 -2.11
CA ARG A 418 -9.60 6.39 -0.70
C ARG A 418 -8.53 5.34 -0.44
N ALA A 419 -7.37 5.52 -1.07
CA ALA A 419 -6.19 4.72 -0.78
C ALA A 419 -5.51 5.33 0.44
N ASP A 420 -6.05 5.02 1.62
CA ASP A 420 -5.68 5.68 2.87
C ASP A 420 -4.41 5.07 3.47
N TRP A 421 -3.30 5.12 2.71
CA TRP A 421 -1.97 4.77 3.20
C TRP A 421 -1.57 5.69 4.36
N VAL A 422 -1.13 5.12 5.49
CA VAL A 422 -0.78 5.91 6.69
C VAL A 422 0.52 6.71 6.52
N TYR A 423 1.43 6.20 5.70
CA TYR A 423 2.63 6.90 5.25
C TYR A 423 3.08 6.34 3.89
N PHE A 424 3.85 7.14 3.15
CA PHE A 424 4.72 6.66 2.08
C PHE A 424 6.18 6.84 2.46
N CYS A 425 7.08 5.95 2.02
CA CYS A 425 8.52 6.14 2.21
C CYS A 425 9.25 5.95 0.89
N THR A 426 9.72 7.04 0.30
CA THR A 426 10.40 6.97 -1.00
C THR A 426 11.78 6.35 -0.85
N TRP A 427 12.16 5.46 -1.78
CA TRP A 427 13.53 4.92 -1.78
C TRP A 427 14.56 6.01 -2.08
N GLU A 428 15.82 5.74 -1.78
CA GLU A 428 16.89 6.74 -1.90
C GLU A 428 17.42 6.91 -3.33
N GLY A 429 18.41 7.80 -3.51
CA GLY A 429 19.11 7.94 -4.79
C GLY A 429 18.22 8.48 -5.92
N ASP A 430 18.22 7.79 -7.07
CA ASP A 430 17.53 8.24 -8.29
C ASP A 430 16.00 8.26 -8.16
N PHE A 431 15.44 7.48 -7.23
CA PHE A 431 14.00 7.49 -6.95
C PHE A 431 13.55 8.85 -6.42
N ILE A 432 14.36 9.53 -5.60
CA ILE A 432 14.01 10.85 -5.05
C ILE A 432 14.70 12.01 -5.78
N SER A 433 16.01 11.89 -6.01
CA SER A 433 16.85 13.01 -6.44
C SER A 433 17.18 13.03 -7.94
N GLY A 434 16.88 11.94 -8.67
CA GLY A 434 17.22 11.80 -10.09
C GLY A 434 16.22 12.48 -11.04
N GLY A 435 15.05 12.91 -10.56
CA GLY A 435 14.06 13.66 -11.34
C GLY A 435 13.22 12.84 -12.32
N GLN A 436 13.61 11.60 -12.64
CA GLN A 436 12.90 10.71 -13.57
C GLN A 436 11.70 10.00 -12.92
N TRP A 437 11.86 9.56 -11.68
CA TRP A 437 10.79 8.94 -10.90
C TRP A 437 9.84 9.99 -10.32
N ASN A 438 10.43 11.05 -9.78
CA ASN A 438 9.71 12.16 -9.17
C ASN A 438 10.35 13.49 -9.61
N SER A 439 9.62 14.30 -10.36
CA SER A 439 10.12 15.64 -10.71
C SER A 439 10.13 16.55 -9.48
N VAL A 440 11.07 17.50 -9.42
CA VAL A 440 11.17 18.48 -8.32
C VAL A 440 9.88 19.26 -8.13
N ASP A 441 9.22 19.64 -9.22
CA ASP A 441 7.94 20.38 -9.16
C ASP A 441 6.82 19.51 -8.62
N PHE A 442 6.77 18.23 -8.99
CA PHE A 442 5.82 17.29 -8.41
C PHE A 442 6.07 17.07 -6.92
N LEU A 443 7.32 16.87 -6.50
CA LEU A 443 7.67 16.76 -5.07
C LEU A 443 7.26 18.02 -4.30
N LYS A 444 7.50 19.22 -4.84
CA LYS A 444 7.02 20.47 -4.22
C LYS A 444 5.50 20.51 -4.09
N LYS A 445 4.75 20.06 -5.10
CA LYS A 445 3.30 19.93 -5.02
C LYS A 445 2.91 19.01 -3.85
N VAL A 446 3.45 17.78 -3.82
CA VAL A 446 3.08 16.78 -2.80
C VAL A 446 3.44 17.24 -1.39
N PHE A 447 4.68 17.67 -1.16
CA PHE A 447 5.16 18.05 0.18
C PHE A 447 4.51 19.34 0.71
N ASN A 448 3.87 20.16 -0.13
CA ASN A 448 3.10 21.32 0.32
C ASN A 448 1.59 21.07 0.41
N ASP A 449 1.11 19.88 0.04
CA ASP A 449 -0.30 19.52 0.14
C ASP A 449 -0.70 19.34 1.62
N PRO A 450 -1.82 19.92 2.08
CA PRO A 450 -2.27 19.79 3.47
C PRO A 450 -2.62 18.35 3.89
N TYR A 451 -2.86 17.45 2.93
CA TYR A 451 -3.06 16.03 3.20
C TYR A 451 -1.76 15.35 3.69
N VAL A 452 -0.59 15.88 3.30
CA VAL A 452 0.73 15.33 3.59
C VAL A 452 1.33 15.97 4.84
N LEU A 453 1.53 15.14 5.87
CA LEU A 453 2.11 15.57 7.15
C LEU A 453 3.63 15.40 7.11
N ASN A 454 4.32 16.55 7.14
CA ASN A 454 5.77 16.67 7.27
C ASN A 454 6.18 16.81 8.74
N LEU A 455 7.49 16.82 9.01
CA LEU A 455 8.04 16.88 10.37
C LEU A 455 7.44 18.03 11.22
N ASP A 456 7.23 19.22 10.64
CA ASP A 456 6.68 20.38 11.34
C ASP A 456 5.23 20.16 11.80
N LYS A 457 4.47 19.29 11.13
CA LYS A 457 3.06 19.03 11.39
C LYS A 457 2.80 17.93 12.41
N ILE A 458 3.81 17.13 12.73
CA ILE A 458 3.66 15.98 13.62
C ILE A 458 4.17 16.24 15.04
N GLN A 459 4.66 17.45 15.32
CA GLN A 459 5.30 17.77 16.59
C GLN A 459 4.38 17.51 17.79
N GLY A 460 4.94 16.92 18.84
CA GLY A 460 4.21 16.59 20.06
C GLY A 460 3.38 15.30 19.99
N TRP A 461 3.44 14.52 18.90
CA TRP A 461 2.70 13.25 18.76
C TRP A 461 2.92 12.28 19.94
N LYS A 462 4.13 12.24 20.49
CA LYS A 462 4.50 11.40 21.64
C LYS A 462 3.77 11.79 22.94
N ASN A 463 3.34 13.05 23.06
CA ASN A 463 2.77 13.64 24.27
C ASN A 463 1.25 13.89 24.18
N ALA A 464 0.58 13.52 23.08
CA ALA A 464 -0.85 13.80 22.87
C ALA A 464 -1.83 13.17 23.91
N ASN A 465 -1.31 12.49 24.93
CA ASN A 465 -2.05 11.98 26.08
C ASN A 465 -1.90 12.82 27.37
N THR A 466 -1.13 13.93 27.40
CA THR A 466 -0.91 14.72 28.64
C THR A 466 -1.74 16.00 28.77
N THR A 467 -2.56 16.36 27.77
CA THR A 467 -3.42 17.55 27.85
C THR A 467 -4.81 17.30 27.29
N SER A 468 -5.73 16.86 28.13
CA SER A 468 -7.11 17.37 28.00
C SER A 468 -7.07 18.85 28.39
N PRO A 469 -7.43 19.80 27.52
CA PRO A 469 -7.55 21.18 27.94
C PRO A 469 -8.67 21.25 28.97
N SER A 470 -8.32 21.59 30.21
CA SER A 470 -9.29 21.97 31.22
C SER A 470 -10.11 23.15 30.65
N PRO A 471 -11.45 23.13 30.72
CA PRO A 471 -12.24 24.26 30.25
C PRO A 471 -11.86 25.48 31.09
N SER A 472 -11.29 26.51 30.46
CA SER A 472 -11.03 27.79 31.10
C SER A 472 -12.33 28.32 31.72
N PRO A 473 -12.33 28.76 32.99
CA PRO A 473 -13.52 29.32 33.60
C PRO A 473 -13.90 30.61 32.87
N SER A 474 -15.17 30.69 32.44
CA SER A 474 -15.72 31.89 31.83
C SER A 474 -15.54 33.09 32.76
N PRO A 475 -15.19 34.29 32.26
CA PRO A 475 -15.10 35.47 33.09
C PRO A 475 -16.50 35.77 33.64
N LYS A 476 -16.64 35.70 34.96
CA LYS A 476 -17.79 36.27 35.66
C LYS A 476 -17.84 37.75 35.31
N GLY A 477 -18.88 38.16 34.59
CA GLY A 477 -19.28 39.55 34.53
C GLY A 477 -19.57 40.02 35.94
N THR A 478 -18.92 41.11 36.34
CA THR A 478 -19.29 41.89 37.52
C THR A 478 -20.16 43.07 37.09
N PRO A 479 -21.07 43.51 37.97
CA PRO A 479 -22.36 44.13 37.62
C PRO A 479 -22.28 45.56 37.09
#